data_AF-A0A8R2HAX1-F1
#
_entry.id   AF-A0A8R2HAX1-F1
#
_cell.length_a   1.000
_cell.length_b   1.000
_cell.length_c   1.000
_cell.angle_alpha   90.00
_cell.angle_beta   90.00
_cell.angle_gamma   90.00
#
_symmetry.space_group_name_H-M   'P 1'
#
loop_
_entity.id
_entity.type
_entity.pdbx_description
1 polymer ?
#
loop_
_entity_poly.entity_id
_entity_poly.type
_entity_poly.pdbx_seq_one_letter_code
_entity_poly.pdbx_strand_id
1 'polypeptide(L)'
;MGAGLLIACTFFIVGTLGQKFIGVPGPVIMILFATLIKCLKVMPHKMEDGAHNLYKFISTSLTWPLMVGLGMLYIPLEDVVKIVTPAYVIVCASVVFIMMLSGYFVGKLMKMYPVDAAIVTGCHSGLGGTGDVAILSASKRMALMPFAQVATRIGGVSTVILASLLLKLLS
;
A
#
# COMPACT_ATOMS: atom_id res chain seq x y z
N MET A 1 14.45 15.11 12.89
CA MET A 1 13.76 15.08 11.58
C MET A 1 14.74 14.92 10.41
N GLY A 2 15.81 15.72 10.30
CA GLY A 2 16.79 15.59 9.20
C GLY A 2 17.44 14.21 9.07
N ALA A 3 17.82 13.57 10.19
CA ALA A 3 18.31 12.19 10.18
C ALA A 3 17.27 11.19 9.65
N GLY A 4 15.98 11.39 9.97
CA GLY A 4 14.89 10.56 9.46
C GLY A 4 14.74 10.66 7.94
N LEU A 5 14.95 11.85 7.38
CA LEU A 5 14.88 12.08 5.94
C LEU A 5 16.02 11.36 5.22
N LEU A 6 17.24 11.47 5.74
CA LEU A 6 18.40 10.78 5.20
C LEU A 6 18.22 9.25 5.23
N ILE A 7 17.66 8.70 6.32
CA ILE A 7 17.36 7.26 6.41
C ILE A 7 16.33 6.86 5.36
N ALA A 8 15.24 7.62 5.22
CA ALA A 8 14.21 7.33 4.22
C ALA A 8 14.78 7.34 2.79
N CYS A 9 15.57 8.37 2.44
CA CYS A 9 16.23 8.46 1.13
C CYS A 9 17.22 7.30 0.92
N THR A 10 18.01 6.96 1.93
CA THR A 10 19.00 5.87 1.84
C THR A 10 18.30 4.53 1.61
N PHE A 11 17.26 4.22 2.38
CA PHE A 11 16.51 2.98 2.24
C PHE A 11 15.78 2.91 0.91
N PHE A 12 15.24 4.03 0.42
CA PHE A 12 14.63 4.10 -0.89
C PHE A 12 15.64 3.83 -2.01
N ILE A 13 16.84 4.42 -1.94
CA ILE A 13 17.91 4.17 -2.92
C ILE A 13 18.33 2.70 -2.89
N VAL A 14 18.53 2.12 -1.70
CA VAL A 14 18.86 0.70 -1.54
C VAL A 14 17.76 -0.20 -2.11
N GLY A 15 16.50 0.10 -1.83
CA GLY A 15 15.35 -0.65 -2.37
C GLY A 15 15.29 -0.58 -3.91
N THR A 16 15.49 0.61 -4.47
CA THR A 16 15.47 0.84 -5.92
C THR A 16 16.67 0.17 -6.62
N LEU A 17 17.85 0.19 -5.99
CA LEU A 17 19.02 -0.52 -6.50
C LEU A 17 18.80 -2.04 -6.45
N GLY A 18 18.26 -2.55 -5.35
CA GLY A 18 17.93 -3.96 -5.17
C GLY A 18 16.91 -4.47 -6.19
N GLN A 19 15.96 -3.63 -6.61
CA GLN A 19 14.99 -3.97 -7.66
C GLN A 19 15.68 -4.37 -8.97
N LYS A 20 16.79 -3.73 -9.32
CA LYS A 20 17.55 -4.03 -10.56
C LYS A 20 18.17 -5.44 -10.54
N PHE A 21 18.46 -5.99 -9.36
CA PHE A 21 19.07 -7.30 -9.21
C PHE A 21 18.04 -8.42 -8.99
N ILE A 22 16.99 -8.16 -8.21
CA ILE A 22 16.04 -9.18 -7.75
C ILE A 22 14.75 -9.20 -8.58
N GLY A 23 14.46 -8.15 -9.35
CA GLY A 23 13.24 -8.05 -10.18
C GLY A 23 11.94 -7.80 -9.39
N VAL A 24 12.02 -7.71 -8.07
CA VAL A 24 10.89 -7.40 -7.17
C VAL A 24 10.73 -5.87 -7.05
N PRO A 25 9.50 -5.33 -6.92
CA PRO A 25 9.28 -3.89 -6.78
C PRO A 25 10.11 -3.27 -5.65
N GLY A 26 10.83 -2.18 -5.92
CA GLY A 26 11.74 -1.51 -5.00
C GLY A 26 11.16 -1.16 -3.63
N PRO A 27 9.90 -0.69 -3.52
CA PRO A 27 9.26 -0.47 -2.21
C PRO A 27 9.15 -1.72 -1.33
N VAL A 28 8.98 -2.91 -1.92
CA VAL A 28 8.94 -4.17 -1.15
C VAL A 28 10.32 -4.47 -0.58
N ILE A 29 11.37 -4.32 -1.40
CA ILE A 29 12.76 -4.52 -0.97
C ILE A 29 13.15 -3.49 0.11
N MET A 30 12.71 -2.24 -0.04
CA MET A 30 12.88 -1.20 0.97
C MET A 30 12.28 -1.63 2.32
N ILE A 31 11.05 -2.15 2.34
CA ILE A 31 10.39 -2.61 3.56
C ILE A 31 11.16 -3.79 4.17
N LEU A 32 11.50 -4.81 3.37
CA LEU A 32 12.24 -5.97 3.85
C LEU A 32 13.61 -5.58 4.45
N PHE A 33 14.33 -4.67 3.79
CA PHE A 33 15.61 -4.17 4.26
C PHE A 33 15.47 -3.38 5.57
N ALA A 34 14.47 -2.49 5.65
CA ALA A 34 14.18 -1.75 6.88
C ALA A 34 13.82 -2.67 8.04
N THR A 35 12.99 -3.70 7.80
CA THR A 35 12.64 -4.72 8.80
C THR A 35 13.87 -5.51 9.23
N LEU A 36 14.75 -5.89 8.31
CA LEU A 36 15.98 -6.62 8.61
C LEU A 36 16.91 -5.80 9.51
N ILE A 37 17.15 -4.53 9.19
CA ILE A 37 17.95 -3.62 10.03
C ILE A 37 17.33 -3.47 11.43
N LYS A 38 15.99 -3.36 11.50
CA LYS A 38 15.26 -3.26 12.76
C LYS A 38 15.40 -4.52 13.60
N CYS A 39 15.29 -5.71 12.99
CA CYS A 39 15.46 -7.00 13.67
C CYS A 39 16.89 -7.21 14.19
N LEU A 40 17.89 -6.78 13.43
CA LEU A 40 19.30 -6.85 13.84
C LEU A 40 19.68 -5.78 14.89
N LYS A 41 18.77 -4.88 15.26
CA LYS A 41 19.00 -3.77 16.21
C LYS A 41 20.24 -2.93 15.88
N VAL A 42 20.57 -2.81 14.59
CA VAL A 42 21.76 -2.08 14.11
C VAL A 42 21.56 -0.56 14.22
N MET A 43 20.32 -0.10 14.15
CA MET A 43 20.01 1.33 14.17
C MET A 43 19.88 1.87 15.61
N PRO A 44 20.55 2.98 15.96
CA PRO A 44 20.40 3.59 17.28
C PRO A 44 19.03 4.24 17.45
N HIS A 45 18.48 4.17 18.67
CA HIS A 45 17.11 4.63 18.98
C HIS A 45 16.83 6.08 18.54
N LYS A 46 17.82 6.98 18.69
CA LYS A 46 17.71 8.39 18.25
C LYS A 46 17.43 8.55 16.75
N MET A 47 17.94 7.64 15.92
CA MET A 47 17.69 7.64 14.47
C MET A 47 16.30 7.14 14.13
N GLU A 48 15.83 6.12 14.86
CA GLU A 48 14.47 5.60 14.74
C GLU A 48 13.42 6.64 15.13
N ASP A 49 13.64 7.35 16.24
CA ASP A 49 12.80 8.47 16.66
C ASP A 49 12.80 9.59 15.62
N GLY A 50 13.96 9.84 14.99
CA GLY A 50 14.10 10.78 13.90
C GLY A 50 13.23 10.43 12.69
N ALA A 51 13.21 9.15 12.31
CA ALA A 51 12.38 8.61 11.22
C ALA A 51 10.89 8.62 11.59
N HIS A 52 10.54 8.25 12.83
CA HIS A 52 9.17 8.29 13.32
C HIS A 52 8.58 9.70 13.32
N ASN A 53 9.36 10.69 13.77
CA ASN A 53 8.93 12.09 13.76
C ASN A 53 8.74 12.63 12.34
N LEU A 54 9.61 12.26 11.39
CA LEU A 54 9.42 12.60 9.98
C LEU A 54 8.13 11.96 9.44
N TYR A 55 7.92 10.68 9.72
CA TYR A 55 6.73 9.97 9.29
C TYR A 55 5.46 10.64 9.83
N LYS A 56 5.42 10.98 11.12
CA LYS A 56 4.29 11.67 11.75
C LYS A 56 4.01 13.04 11.12
N PHE A 57 5.07 13.78 10.78
CA PHE A 57 4.94 15.05 10.08
C PHE A 57 4.30 14.86 8.69
N ILE A 58 4.81 13.92 7.89
CA ILE A 58 4.25 13.64 6.56
C ILE A 58 2.81 13.16 6.66
N SER A 59 2.51 12.20 7.54
CA SER A 59 1.17 11.62 7.65
C SER A 59 0.14 12.61 8.18
N THR A 60 0.55 13.62 8.95
CA THR A 60 -0.38 14.59 9.56
C THR A 60 -0.56 15.83 8.68
N SER A 61 0.53 16.36 8.14
CA SER A 61 0.53 17.65 7.43
C SER A 61 0.42 17.51 5.91
N LEU A 62 1.00 16.47 5.33
CA LEU A 62 1.13 16.33 3.87
C LEU A 62 0.11 15.37 3.24
N THR A 63 -0.60 14.57 4.03
CA THR A 63 -1.59 13.61 3.50
C THR A 63 -2.70 14.28 2.69
N TRP A 64 -3.27 15.39 3.17
CA TRP A 64 -4.35 16.09 2.46
C TRP A 64 -3.89 16.75 1.15
N PRO A 65 -2.81 17.55 1.13
CA PRO A 65 -2.25 18.04 -0.13
C PRO A 65 -1.91 16.93 -1.11
N LEU A 66 -1.35 15.83 -0.62
CA LEU A 66 -0.99 14.67 -1.43
C LEU A 66 -2.24 13.99 -2.03
N MET A 67 -3.33 13.83 -1.26
CA MET A 67 -4.60 13.30 -1.77
C MET A 67 -5.18 14.14 -2.89
N VAL A 68 -5.20 15.47 -2.73
CA VAL A 68 -5.71 16.38 -3.75
C VAL A 68 -4.83 16.33 -5.02
N GLY A 69 -3.51 16.44 -4.85
CA GLY A 69 -2.57 16.41 -5.98
C GLY A 69 -2.65 15.11 -6.78
N LEU A 70 -2.74 13.96 -6.09
CA LEU A 70 -2.86 12.66 -6.75
C LEU A 70 -4.23 12.45 -7.40
N GLY A 71 -5.30 12.95 -6.79
CA GLY A 71 -6.64 12.93 -7.39
C GLY A 71 -6.66 13.66 -8.73
N MET A 72 -6.07 14.86 -8.80
CA MET A 72 -5.99 15.61 -10.06
C MET A 72 -5.08 14.95 -11.10
N LEU A 73 -4.02 14.27 -10.67
CA LEU A 73 -3.03 13.69 -11.60
C LEU A 73 -3.46 12.34 -12.17
N TYR A 74 -4.10 11.49 -11.36
CA TYR A 74 -4.37 10.09 -11.72
C TYR A 74 -5.84 9.78 -12.04
N ILE A 75 -6.78 10.67 -11.73
CA ILE A 75 -8.20 10.46 -12.01
C ILE A 75 -8.60 11.34 -13.20
N PRO A 76 -8.59 10.83 -14.46
CA PRO A 76 -9.17 11.53 -15.58
C PRO A 76 -10.69 11.61 -15.38
N LEU A 77 -11.15 12.74 -14.83
CA LEU A 77 -12.56 12.95 -14.47
C LEU A 77 -13.48 12.79 -15.68
N GLU A 78 -13.02 13.16 -16.88
CA GLU A 78 -13.77 13.00 -18.12
C GLU A 78 -14.04 11.54 -18.45
N ASP A 79 -13.06 10.66 -18.24
CA ASP A 79 -13.23 9.24 -18.52
C ASP A 79 -14.09 8.60 -17.44
N VAL A 80 -13.86 8.92 -16.16
CA VAL A 80 -14.66 8.39 -15.05
C VAL A 80 -16.15 8.70 -15.25
N VAL A 81 -16.50 9.93 -15.64
CA VAL A 81 -17.91 10.31 -15.86
C VAL A 81 -18.56 9.52 -17.01
N LYS A 82 -17.80 9.14 -18.04
CA LYS A 82 -18.32 8.36 -19.19
C LYS A 82 -18.64 6.90 -18.84
N ILE A 83 -17.93 6.32 -17.88
CA ILE A 83 -18.07 4.91 -17.47
C ILE A 83 -18.91 4.72 -16.19
N VAL A 84 -19.17 5.78 -15.43
CA VAL A 84 -20.01 5.71 -14.22
C VAL A 84 -21.46 5.46 -14.61
N THR A 85 -21.81 4.18 -14.63
CA THR A 85 -23.18 3.70 -14.68
C THR A 85 -23.57 3.13 -13.32
N PRO A 86 -24.86 3.15 -12.94
CA PRO A 86 -25.31 2.53 -11.68
C PRO A 86 -24.90 1.05 -11.58
N ALA A 87 -24.94 0.32 -12.70
CA ALA A 87 -24.51 -1.07 -12.75
C ALA A 87 -23.02 -1.22 -12.43
N TYR A 88 -22.15 -0.41 -13.04
CA TYR A 88 -20.71 -0.44 -12.78
C TYR A 88 -20.38 -0.15 -11.31
N VAL A 89 -21.04 0.85 -10.71
CA VAL A 89 -20.85 1.21 -9.29
C VAL A 89 -21.22 0.04 -8.37
N ILE A 90 -22.35 -0.62 -8.62
CA ILE A 90 -22.78 -1.79 -7.83
C ILE A 90 -21.78 -2.93 -7.95
N VAL A 91 -21.29 -3.21 -9.16
CA VAL A 91 -20.28 -4.26 -9.38
C VAL A 91 -19.00 -3.95 -8.59
N CYS A 92 -18.44 -2.74 -8.73
CA CYS A 92 -17.25 -2.34 -7.99
C CYS A 92 -17.46 -2.43 -6.47
N ALA A 93 -18.57 -1.91 -5.96
CA ALA A 93 -18.89 -1.97 -4.53
C ALA A 93 -18.99 -3.41 -4.02
N SER A 94 -19.63 -4.31 -4.79
CA SER A 94 -19.76 -5.72 -4.43
C SER A 94 -18.40 -6.43 -4.37
N VAL A 95 -17.50 -6.17 -5.33
CA VAL A 95 -16.16 -6.76 -5.35
C VAL A 95 -15.34 -6.30 -4.15
N VAL A 96 -15.32 -5.00 -3.86
CA VAL A 96 -14.60 -4.45 -2.70
C VAL A 96 -15.18 -5.01 -1.39
N PHE A 97 -16.50 -5.14 -1.30
CA PHE A 97 -17.16 -5.70 -0.13
C PHE A 97 -16.79 -7.17 0.11
N ILE A 98 -16.85 -8.01 -0.92
CA ILE A 98 -16.45 -9.43 -0.83
C ILE A 98 -14.96 -9.54 -0.48
N MET A 99 -14.12 -8.69 -1.06
CA MET A 99 -12.69 -8.65 -0.79
C MET A 99 -12.42 -8.32 0.69
N MET A 100 -13.06 -7.30 1.26
CA MET A 100 -12.94 -6.97 2.69
C MET A 100 -13.47 -8.09 3.60
N LEU A 101 -14.60 -8.70 3.24
CA LEU A 101 -15.16 -9.85 3.97
C LEU A 101 -14.17 -11.03 3.99
N SER A 102 -13.57 -11.35 2.85
CA SER A 102 -12.57 -12.41 2.76
C SER A 102 -11.36 -12.10 3.66
N GLY A 103 -10.88 -10.85 3.65
CA GLY A 103 -9.81 -10.39 4.54
C GLY A 103 -10.17 -10.50 6.02
N TYR A 104 -11.43 -10.22 6.38
CA TYR A 104 -11.92 -10.38 7.76
C TYR A 104 -11.89 -11.84 8.22
N PHE A 105 -12.45 -12.76 7.41
CA PHE A 105 -12.53 -14.18 7.77
C PHE A 105 -11.15 -14.85 7.78
N VAL A 106 -10.33 -14.60 6.76
CA VAL A 106 -8.97 -15.14 6.69
C VAL A 106 -8.11 -14.55 7.81
N GLY A 107 -8.23 -13.24 8.08
CA GLY A 107 -7.55 -12.60 9.21
C GLY A 107 -7.92 -13.22 10.55
N LYS A 108 -9.20 -13.53 10.77
CA LYS A 108 -9.67 -14.24 11.96
C LYS A 108 -9.09 -15.65 12.08
N LEU A 109 -9.01 -16.39 10.97
CA LEU A 109 -8.43 -17.73 10.94
C LEU A 109 -6.93 -17.71 11.29
N MET A 110 -6.22 -16.69 10.80
CA MET A 110 -4.79 -16.47 11.07
C MET A 110 -4.50 -15.84 12.44
N LYS A 111 -5.52 -15.70 13.31
CA LYS A 111 -5.43 -15.05 14.63
C LYS A 111 -4.93 -13.59 14.59
N MET A 112 -5.17 -12.89 13.49
CA MET A 112 -4.91 -11.45 13.34
C MET A 112 -6.11 -10.64 13.84
N TYR A 113 -5.92 -9.33 14.02
CA TYR A 113 -7.04 -8.40 14.22
C TYR A 113 -7.88 -8.35 12.93
N PRO A 114 -9.11 -8.88 12.92
CA PRO A 114 -9.81 -9.15 11.68
C PRO A 114 -10.24 -7.87 10.95
N VAL A 115 -10.49 -6.78 11.68
CA VAL A 115 -10.78 -5.46 11.08
C VAL A 115 -9.54 -4.87 10.40
N ASP A 116 -8.37 -4.99 11.03
CA ASP A 116 -7.12 -4.45 10.47
C ASP A 116 -6.68 -5.26 9.25
N ALA A 117 -6.86 -6.59 9.31
CA ALA A 117 -6.67 -7.48 8.16
C ALA A 117 -7.62 -7.15 7.00
N ALA A 118 -8.90 -6.88 7.30
CA ALA A 118 -9.87 -6.47 6.28
C ALA A 118 -9.49 -5.13 5.62
N ILE A 119 -9.02 -4.14 6.40
CA ILE A 119 -8.59 -2.84 5.88
C ILE A 119 -7.34 -2.99 4.99
N VAL A 120 -6.33 -3.76 5.43
CA VAL A 120 -5.12 -4.02 4.64
C VAL A 120 -5.45 -4.77 3.34
N THR A 121 -6.37 -5.73 3.41
CA THR A 121 -6.87 -6.43 2.22
C THR A 121 -7.63 -5.47 1.30
N GLY A 122 -8.44 -4.57 1.89
CA GLY A 122 -9.14 -3.47 1.23
C GLY A 122 -8.23 -2.57 0.41
N CYS A 123 -7.03 -2.28 0.92
CA CYS A 123 -6.03 -1.43 0.25
C CYS A 123 -5.66 -1.95 -1.15
N HIS A 124 -5.73 -3.27 -1.38
CA HIS A 124 -5.47 -3.87 -2.68
C HIS A 124 -6.43 -3.43 -3.79
N SER A 125 -7.64 -2.96 -3.45
CA SER A 125 -8.61 -2.41 -4.42
C SER A 125 -8.35 -0.96 -4.81
N GLY A 126 -7.42 -0.29 -4.11
CA GLY A 126 -7.08 1.11 -4.38
C GLY A 126 -6.16 1.29 -5.59
N LEU A 127 -5.89 2.55 -5.94
CA LEU A 127 -4.98 2.95 -7.02
C LEU A 127 -3.50 2.75 -6.62
N GLY A 128 -3.11 1.51 -6.31
CA GLY A 128 -1.76 1.24 -5.81
C GLY A 128 -1.47 1.95 -4.48
N GLY A 129 -0.22 2.37 -4.30
CA GLY A 129 0.23 3.01 -3.05
C GLY A 129 -0.50 4.32 -2.68
N THR A 130 -1.13 4.99 -3.64
CA THR A 130 -1.93 6.19 -3.38
C THR A 130 -3.29 5.84 -2.78
N GLY A 131 -3.91 4.76 -3.27
CA GLY A 131 -5.11 4.16 -2.70
C GLY A 131 -4.88 3.67 -1.27
N ASP A 132 -3.72 3.04 -1.01
CA ASP A 132 -3.33 2.62 0.34
C ASP A 132 -3.35 3.82 1.32
N VAL A 133 -2.75 4.95 0.93
CA VAL A 133 -2.73 6.17 1.76
C VAL A 133 -4.16 6.68 1.98
N ALA A 134 -5.02 6.66 0.95
CA ALA A 134 -6.38 7.16 1.04
C ALA A 134 -7.23 6.32 2.03
N ILE A 135 -7.19 5.00 1.89
CA ILE A 135 -7.95 4.06 2.71
C ILE A 135 -7.44 4.06 4.16
N LEU A 136 -6.12 4.06 4.36
CA LEU A 136 -5.54 4.08 5.70
C LEU A 136 -5.71 5.42 6.40
N SER A 137 -5.68 6.53 5.67
CA SER A 137 -5.99 7.84 6.21
C SER A 137 -7.46 7.93 6.62
N ALA A 138 -8.39 7.48 5.76
CA ALA A 138 -9.83 7.47 6.05
C ALA A 138 -10.17 6.60 7.27
N SER A 139 -9.48 5.47 7.44
CA SER A 139 -9.66 4.57 8.59
C SER A 139 -8.85 4.96 9.83
N LYS A 140 -8.04 6.03 9.77
CA LYS A 140 -7.11 6.46 10.84
C LYS A 140 -6.10 5.36 11.26
N ARG A 141 -5.68 4.53 10.31
CA ARG A 141 -4.75 3.39 10.53
C ARG A 141 -3.47 3.48 9.70
N MET A 142 -2.93 4.69 9.53
CA MET A 142 -1.69 4.94 8.77
C MET A 142 -0.51 4.05 9.22
N ALA A 143 -0.46 3.62 10.48
CA ALA A 143 0.56 2.66 10.97
C ALA A 143 0.59 1.32 10.20
N LEU A 144 -0.49 0.95 9.50
CA LEU A 144 -0.57 -0.25 8.68
C LEU A 144 -0.01 -0.07 7.25
N MET A 145 0.51 1.12 6.91
CA MET A 145 1.04 1.43 5.57
C MET A 145 2.08 0.43 5.06
N PRO A 146 3.05 -0.05 5.86
CA PRO A 146 3.99 -1.06 5.40
C PRO A 146 3.28 -2.36 4.96
N PHE A 147 2.24 -2.78 5.68
CA PHE A 147 1.48 -3.99 5.33
C PHE A 147 0.62 -3.78 4.08
N ALA A 148 -0.03 -2.62 3.96
CA ALA A 148 -0.78 -2.26 2.76
C ALA A 148 0.12 -2.23 1.53
N GLN A 149 1.32 -1.64 1.62
CA GLN A 149 2.25 -1.59 0.50
C GLN A 149 2.73 -2.99 0.06
N VAL A 150 2.97 -3.90 1.01
CA VAL A 150 3.29 -5.29 0.67
C VAL A 150 2.10 -5.98 0.00
N ALA A 151 0.89 -5.86 0.58
CA ALA A 151 -0.33 -6.44 0.03
C ALA A 151 -0.62 -5.92 -1.39
N THR A 152 -0.52 -4.63 -1.62
CA THR A 152 -0.80 -3.99 -2.90
C THR A 152 0.22 -4.37 -3.97
N ARG A 153 1.51 -4.46 -3.64
CA ARG A 153 2.56 -4.80 -4.61
C ARG A 153 2.63 -6.30 -4.91
N ILE A 154 2.67 -7.15 -3.89
CA ILE A 154 2.74 -8.61 -4.08
C ILE A 154 1.39 -9.15 -4.58
N GLY A 155 0.29 -8.66 -4.01
CA GLY A 155 -1.06 -8.97 -4.48
C GLY A 155 -1.24 -8.55 -5.94
N GLY A 156 -0.75 -7.36 -6.33
CA GLY A 156 -0.83 -6.88 -7.71
C GLY A 156 -0.09 -7.76 -8.71
N VAL A 157 1.10 -8.24 -8.36
CA VAL A 157 1.82 -9.21 -9.22
C VAL A 157 1.04 -10.52 -9.32
N SER A 158 0.50 -10.99 -8.19
CA SER A 158 -0.29 -12.23 -8.14
C SER A 158 -1.56 -12.16 -9.00
N THR A 159 -2.29 -11.04 -8.95
CA THR A 159 -3.51 -10.86 -9.76
C THR A 159 -3.20 -10.78 -11.24
N VAL A 160 -2.13 -10.11 -11.66
CA VAL A 160 -1.71 -10.06 -13.08
C VAL A 160 -1.32 -11.44 -13.60
N ILE A 161 -0.57 -12.23 -12.83
CA ILE A 161 -0.20 -13.59 -13.20
C ILE A 161 -1.45 -14.46 -13.35
N LEU A 162 -2.36 -14.41 -12.37
CA LEU A 162 -3.60 -15.19 -12.40
C LEU A 162 -4.49 -14.79 -13.58
N ALA A 163 -4.68 -13.49 -13.82
CA ALA A 163 -5.44 -12.99 -14.96
C ALA A 163 -4.83 -13.45 -16.29
N SER A 164 -3.51 -13.41 -16.42
CA SER A 164 -2.81 -13.87 -17.63
C SER A 164 -2.98 -15.37 -17.88
N LEU A 165 -2.96 -16.18 -16.82
CA LEU A 165 -3.23 -17.62 -16.91
C LEU A 165 -4.68 -17.91 -17.30
N LEU A 166 -5.63 -17.17 -16.71
CA LEU A 166 -7.05 -17.34 -16.96
C LEU A 166 -7.41 -16.96 -18.41
N LEU A 167 -6.82 -15.87 -18.93
CA LEU A 167 -6.97 -15.49 -20.34
C LEU A 167 -6.41 -16.55 -21.30
N LYS A 168 -5.26 -17.17 -20.96
CA LYS A 168 -4.69 -18.28 -21.76
C LYS A 168 -5.54 -19.54 -21.73
N LEU A 169 -6.28 -19.78 -20.65
CA LEU A 169 -7.19 -20.94 -20.54
C LEU A 169 -8.50 -20.71 -21.29
N LEU A 170 -8.94 -19.45 -21.39
CA LEU A 170 -10.19 -19.07 -22.03
C LEU A 170 -10.03 -18.79 -23.54
N SER A 171 -8.80 -18.55 -24.01
CA SER A 171 -8.43 -18.39 -25.42
C SER A 171 -8.07 -19.70 -26.08
#